data_AF-A0A6C0AW85-F1
#
_entry.id   AF-A0A6C0AW85-F1
#
_cell.length_a   1.000
_cell.length_b   1.000
_cell.length_c   1.000
_cell.angle_alpha   90.00
_cell.angle_beta   90.00
_cell.angle_gamma   90.00
#
_symmetry.space_group_name_H-M   'P 1'
#
loop_
_entity.id
_entity.type
_entity.pdbx_description
1 polymer ?
#
loop_
_entity_poly.entity_id
_entity_poly.type
_entity_poly.pdbx_seq_one_letter_code
_entity_poly.pdbx_strand_id
1 'polypeptide(L)'
;MNINMNIFRFTLPFITCILIIFWYSRFRCINPKFVDPLETPIISIIDGWSLTHLFFFMFIGYTSPYLFVLALIYGIIWEIFEAYSGKYKPNFIYGFGNCRRKSEIISDSDKWWYGKWSDIFMNSLGYLIGQYIKVGKIIIF
;
A
#
# COMPACT_ATOMS: atom_id res chain seq x y z
N MET A 1 26.91 -11.32 -6.88
CA MET A 1 25.95 -11.17 -5.75
C MET A 1 24.91 -12.27 -5.87
N ASN A 2 24.64 -13.04 -4.80
CA ASN A 2 23.75 -14.21 -4.84
C ASN A 2 22.30 -13.79 -5.14
N ILE A 3 21.67 -14.39 -6.16
CA ILE A 3 20.29 -14.09 -6.61
C ILE A 3 19.30 -14.13 -5.43
N ASN A 4 19.47 -15.08 -4.51
CA ASN A 4 18.63 -15.23 -3.33
C ASN A 4 18.69 -14.01 -2.40
N MET A 5 19.86 -13.37 -2.27
CA MET A 5 19.99 -12.16 -1.45
C MET A 5 19.30 -10.95 -2.08
N ASN A 6 19.26 -10.87 -3.41
CA ASN A 6 18.57 -9.78 -4.12
C ASN A 6 17.05 -9.89 -3.96
N ILE A 7 16.51 -11.11 -4.13
CA ILE A 7 15.08 -11.36 -3.95
C ILE A 7 14.69 -11.10 -2.49
N PHE A 8 15.46 -11.58 -1.52
CA PHE A 8 15.18 -11.33 -0.11
C PHE A 8 15.13 -9.82 0.23
N ARG A 9 16.14 -9.06 -0.21
CA ARG A 9 16.18 -7.60 -0.01
C ARG A 9 15.03 -6.87 -0.67
N PHE A 10 14.58 -7.36 -1.83
CA PHE A 10 13.42 -6.82 -2.54
C PHE A 10 12.10 -7.14 -1.82
N THR A 11 11.92 -8.38 -1.34
CA THR A 11 10.66 -8.83 -0.74
C THR A 11 10.47 -8.35 0.70
N LEU A 12 11.54 -8.21 1.49
CA LEU A 12 11.47 -7.83 2.90
C LEU A 12 10.72 -6.50 3.17
N PRO A 13 10.94 -5.42 2.38
CA PRO A 13 10.14 -4.20 2.50
C PRO A 13 8.64 -4.40 2.32
N PHE A 14 8.20 -5.26 1.39
CA PHE A 14 6.78 -5.55 1.19
C PHE A 14 6.17 -6.26 2.40
N ILE A 15 6.87 -7.26 2.94
CA ILE A 15 6.45 -7.95 4.17
C ILE A 15 6.33 -6.94 5.31
N THR A 16 7.33 -6.06 5.46
CA THR A 16 7.34 -5.02 6.49
C THR A 16 6.16 -4.05 6.32
N CYS A 17 5.90 -3.60 5.10
CA CYS A 17 4.77 -2.72 4.76
C CYS A 17 3.43 -3.38 5.13
N ILE A 18 3.23 -4.63 4.74
CA ILE A 18 2.03 -5.41 5.08
C ILE A 18 1.84 -5.47 6.60
N LEU A 19 2.88 -5.79 7.37
CA LEU A 19 2.79 -5.84 8.83
C LEU A 19 2.40 -4.49 9.44
N ILE A 20 2.93 -3.38 8.92
CA ILE A 20 2.57 -2.03 9.35
C ILE A 20 1.11 -1.73 9.03
N ILE A 21 0.64 -2.05 7.82
CA ILE A 21 -0.75 -1.82 7.41
C ILE A 21 -1.70 -2.62 8.30
N PHE A 22 -1.43 -3.90 8.55
CA PHE A 22 -2.26 -4.70 9.46
C PHE A 22 -2.22 -4.14 10.91
N TRP A 23 -1.05 -3.72 11.40
CA TRP A 23 -0.98 -3.10 12.72
C TRP A 23 -1.80 -1.80 12.80
N TYR A 24 -1.66 -0.92 11.80
CA TYR A 24 -2.43 0.33 11.69
C TYR A 24 -3.94 0.06 11.57
N SER A 25 -4.32 -0.92 10.76
CA SER A 25 -5.69 -1.41 10.62
C SER A 25 -6.33 -1.77 11.96
N ARG A 26 -5.61 -2.55 12.77
CA ARG A 26 -6.07 -2.96 14.09
C ARG A 26 -6.17 -1.79 15.03
N PHE A 27 -5.19 -0.87 14.99
CA PHE A 27 -5.23 0.35 15.78
C PHE A 27 -6.51 1.16 15.50
N ARG A 28 -6.87 1.34 14.22
CA ARG A 28 -8.12 2.01 13.82
C ARG A 28 -9.37 1.29 14.35
N CYS A 29 -9.40 -0.05 14.30
CA CYS A 29 -10.52 -0.81 14.85
C CYS A 29 -10.68 -0.64 16.37
N ILE A 30 -9.58 -0.48 17.11
CA ILE A 30 -9.61 -0.28 18.57
C ILE A 30 -9.98 1.18 18.91
N ASN A 31 -9.71 2.12 18.00
CA ASN A 31 -9.91 3.55 18.21
C ASN A 31 -10.93 4.12 17.20
N PRO A 32 -12.24 3.82 17.32
CA PRO A 32 -13.23 4.18 16.29
C PRO A 32 -13.46 5.69 16.12
N LYS A 33 -13.01 6.51 17.07
CA LYS A 33 -13.06 7.99 16.97
C LYS A 33 -11.88 8.57 16.17
N PHE A 34 -10.90 7.75 15.85
CA PHE A 34 -9.75 8.17 15.05
C PHE A 34 -10.17 8.33 13.60
N VAL A 35 -10.02 9.54 13.07
CA VAL A 35 -10.21 9.86 11.66
C VAL A 35 -8.91 9.55 10.93
N ASP A 36 -8.96 8.71 9.90
CA ASP A 36 -7.76 8.33 9.16
C ASP A 36 -7.30 9.48 8.26
N PRO A 37 -6.14 10.09 8.52
CA PRO A 37 -5.61 11.14 7.66
C PRO A 37 -5.27 10.61 6.26
N LEU A 38 -5.04 9.30 6.09
CA LEU A 38 -4.68 8.71 4.81
C LEU A 38 -5.88 8.52 3.87
N GLU A 39 -7.10 8.48 4.41
CA GLU A 39 -8.34 8.47 3.62
C GLU A 39 -8.74 9.89 3.16
N THR A 40 -8.07 10.93 3.69
CA THR A 40 -8.41 12.31 3.35
C THR A 40 -7.94 12.60 1.91
N PRO A 41 -8.85 13.02 1.00
CA PRO A 41 -8.47 13.34 -0.36
C PRO A 41 -7.58 14.58 -0.38
N ILE A 42 -6.50 14.50 -1.15
CA ILE A 42 -5.56 15.61 -1.35
C ILE A 42 -5.93 16.34 -2.64
N ILE A 43 -6.05 15.59 -3.74
CA ILE A 43 -6.47 16.11 -5.06
C ILE A 43 -7.31 15.03 -5.76
N SER A 44 -8.61 15.31 -5.97
CA SER A 44 -9.52 14.40 -6.68
C SER A 44 -9.50 12.99 -6.07
N ILE A 45 -9.14 11.97 -6.85
CA ILE A 45 -9.06 10.55 -6.44
C ILE A 45 -7.76 10.19 -5.70
N ILE A 46 -6.83 11.14 -5.54
CA ILE A 46 -5.55 10.95 -4.84
C ILE A 46 -5.74 11.32 -3.37
N ASP A 47 -5.51 10.35 -2.49
CA ASP A 47 -5.55 10.51 -1.04
C ASP A 47 -4.15 10.24 -0.42
N GLY A 48 -4.08 10.23 0.90
CA GLY A 48 -2.82 9.91 1.60
C GLY A 48 -2.33 8.49 1.32
N TRP A 49 -3.23 7.51 1.13
CA TRP A 49 -2.84 6.16 0.71
C TRP A 49 -2.13 6.16 -0.64
N SER A 50 -2.66 6.88 -1.63
CA SER A 50 -2.01 7.05 -2.93
C SER A 50 -0.58 7.62 -2.80
N LEU A 51 -0.34 8.55 -1.87
CA LEU A 51 1.02 9.04 -1.59
C LEU A 51 1.91 7.99 -0.93
N THR A 52 1.39 7.20 0.01
CA THR A 52 2.17 6.10 0.61
C THR A 52 2.62 5.09 -0.44
N HIS A 53 1.75 4.77 -1.42
CA HIS A 53 2.08 3.94 -2.57
C HIS A 53 3.21 4.55 -3.41
N LEU A 54 3.09 5.83 -3.77
CA LEU A 54 4.12 6.56 -4.51
C LEU A 54 5.48 6.48 -3.80
N PHE A 55 5.55 6.84 -2.52
CA PHE A 55 6.80 6.88 -1.77
C PHE A 55 7.38 5.48 -1.51
N PHE A 56 6.53 4.51 -1.18
CA PHE A 56 6.97 3.13 -0.98
C PHE A 56 7.56 2.56 -2.26
N PHE A 57 6.87 2.70 -3.40
CA PHE A 57 7.40 2.21 -4.67
C PHE A 57 8.61 2.99 -5.16
N MET A 58 8.72 4.29 -4.84
CA MET A 58 9.95 5.05 -5.06
C MET A 58 11.14 4.47 -4.29
N PHE A 59 10.94 4.09 -3.04
CA PHE A 59 11.98 3.38 -2.27
C PHE A 59 12.35 2.03 -2.91
N ILE A 60 11.37 1.26 -3.38
CA ILE A 60 11.61 -0.02 -4.09
C ILE A 60 12.39 0.21 -5.39
N GLY A 61 11.98 1.17 -6.21
CA GLY A 61 12.67 1.52 -7.45
C GLY A 61 14.11 1.99 -7.22
N TYR A 62 14.36 2.72 -6.15
CA TYR A 62 15.69 3.18 -5.78
C TYR A 62 16.61 2.03 -5.31
N THR A 63 16.10 1.14 -4.46
CA THR A 63 16.88 0.03 -3.91
C THR A 63 17.05 -1.14 -4.88
N SER A 64 16.08 -1.34 -5.77
CA SER A 64 15.98 -2.49 -6.67
C SER A 64 15.56 -2.07 -8.10
N PRO A 65 16.36 -1.24 -8.81
CA PRO A 65 15.96 -0.56 -10.05
C PRO A 65 15.71 -1.47 -11.27
N TYR A 66 16.03 -2.75 -11.22
CA TYR A 66 15.90 -3.67 -12.36
C TYR A 66 14.75 -4.70 -12.19
N LEU A 67 13.93 -4.53 -11.16
CA LEU A 67 12.84 -5.45 -10.78
C LEU A 67 11.44 -4.82 -10.98
N PHE A 68 11.28 -3.96 -11.99
CA PHE A 68 10.03 -3.20 -12.22
C PHE A 68 8.81 -4.11 -12.36
N VAL A 69 8.91 -5.13 -13.22
CA VAL A 69 7.80 -6.07 -13.46
C VAL A 69 7.41 -6.80 -12.17
N LEU A 70 8.39 -7.21 -11.36
CA LEU A 70 8.12 -7.88 -10.09
C LEU A 70 7.46 -6.94 -9.08
N ALA A 71 7.90 -5.68 -9.01
CA ALA A 71 7.27 -4.67 -8.16
C ALA A 71 5.82 -4.43 -8.58
N LEU A 72 5.56 -4.28 -9.88
CA LEU A 72 4.21 -4.09 -10.39
C LEU A 72 3.30 -5.29 -10.08
N ILE A 73 3.79 -6.52 -10.19
CA ILE A 73 3.05 -7.73 -9.79
C ILE A 73 2.68 -7.68 -8.31
N TYR A 74 3.62 -7.32 -7.42
CA TYR A 74 3.34 -7.20 -5.98
C TYR A 74 2.29 -6.12 -5.70
N GLY A 75 2.41 -4.97 -6.37
CA GLY A 75 1.42 -3.89 -6.27
C GLY A 75 0.03 -4.32 -6.71
N ILE A 76 -0.09 -4.97 -7.88
CA ILE A 76 -1.38 -5.44 -8.40
C ILE A 76 -1.99 -6.52 -7.48
N ILE A 77 -1.18 -7.45 -6.96
CA ILE A 77 -1.66 -8.46 -6.02
C ILE A 77 -2.22 -7.79 -4.75
N TRP A 78 -1.55 -6.76 -4.25
CA TRP A 78 -2.01 -6.00 -3.09
C TRP A 78 -3.35 -5.30 -3.35
N GLU A 79 -3.49 -4.60 -4.48
CA GLU A 79 -4.75 -3.94 -4.88
C GLU A 79 -5.91 -4.93 -5.04
N ILE A 80 -5.64 -6.11 -5.62
CA ILE A 80 -6.62 -7.20 -5.70
C ILE A 80 -7.01 -7.66 -4.31
N PHE A 81 -6.04 -7.80 -3.40
CA PHE A 81 -6.31 -8.17 -2.01
C PHE A 81 -7.18 -7.11 -1.31
N GLU A 82 -6.91 -5.82 -1.49
CA GLU A 82 -7.71 -4.74 -0.90
C GLU A 82 -9.13 -4.70 -1.47
N ALA A 83 -9.28 -4.81 -2.80
CA ALA A 83 -10.58 -4.88 -3.45
C ALA A 83 -11.39 -6.10 -3.00
N TYR A 84 -10.75 -7.26 -2.88
CA TYR A 84 -11.38 -8.49 -2.38
C TYR A 84 -11.78 -8.36 -0.91
N SER A 85 -10.87 -7.86 -0.07
CA SER A 85 -11.08 -7.68 1.37
C SER A 85 -12.17 -6.66 1.67
N GLY A 86 -12.22 -5.57 0.92
CA GLY A 86 -13.28 -4.56 1.01
C GLY A 86 -14.65 -5.07 0.60
N LYS A 87 -14.71 -5.89 -0.46
CA LYS A 87 -15.97 -6.42 -0.99
C LYS A 87 -16.52 -7.59 -0.17
N TYR A 88 -15.68 -8.58 0.12
CA TYR A 88 -16.13 -9.85 0.72
C TYR A 88 -15.94 -9.91 2.24
N LYS A 89 -15.13 -9.01 2.81
CA LYS A 89 -14.91 -8.90 4.26
C LYS A 89 -14.61 -10.25 4.93
N PRO A 90 -13.61 -11.01 4.45
CA PRO A 90 -13.41 -12.38 4.88
C PRO A 90 -13.10 -12.48 6.38
N ASN A 91 -13.52 -13.58 7.01
CA ASN A 91 -13.41 -13.74 8.47
C ASN A 91 -11.98 -13.77 9.00
N PHE A 92 -10.98 -14.12 8.18
CA PHE A 92 -9.59 -14.23 8.65
C PHE A 92 -8.91 -12.85 8.88
N ILE A 93 -9.42 -11.78 8.27
CA ILE A 93 -8.96 -10.40 8.52
C ILE A 93 -9.88 -9.66 9.51
N TYR A 94 -10.71 -10.39 10.24
CA TYR A 94 -11.62 -9.79 11.20
C TYR A 94 -10.84 -9.02 12.29
N GLY A 95 -11.26 -7.78 12.57
CA GLY A 95 -10.51 -6.88 13.47
C GLY A 95 -9.32 -6.16 12.83
N PHE A 96 -9.08 -6.40 11.54
CA PHE A 96 -8.11 -5.70 10.71
C PHE A 96 -8.85 -5.07 9.52
N GLY A 97 -9.53 -3.95 9.77
CA GLY A 97 -10.23 -3.16 8.75
C GLY A 97 -11.70 -3.53 8.58
N ASN A 98 -12.10 -4.67 9.11
CA ASN A 98 -13.49 -5.05 9.31
C ASN A 98 -13.82 -5.06 10.81
N CYS A 99 -14.15 -3.89 11.34
CA CYS A 99 -14.40 -3.67 12.77
C CYS A 99 -15.90 -3.86 13.10
N ARG A 100 -16.24 -4.50 14.22
CA ARG A 100 -17.63 -4.69 14.66
C ARG A 100 -18.20 -3.38 15.20
N ARG A 101 -19.20 -2.77 14.54
CA ARG A 101 -20.18 -1.92 15.24
C ARG A 101 -21.44 -2.76 15.46
N LYS A 102 -21.75 -3.06 16.72
CA LYS A 102 -22.91 -3.89 17.10
C LYS A 102 -24.27 -3.22 16.85
N SER A 103 -24.30 -1.98 16.36
CA SER A 103 -25.52 -1.15 16.38
C SER A 103 -25.70 -0.17 15.20
N GLU A 104 -24.83 -0.19 14.18
CA GLU A 104 -24.94 0.79 13.10
C GLU A 104 -25.13 0.08 11.76
N ILE A 105 -26.17 0.51 11.05
CA ILE A 105 -26.41 0.19 9.65
C ILE A 105 -25.10 0.49 8.92
N ILE A 106 -24.42 -0.57 8.46
CA ILE A 106 -23.12 -0.50 7.80
C ILE A 106 -23.32 0.33 6.52
N SER A 107 -23.07 1.63 6.58
CA SER A 107 -23.02 2.48 5.40
C SER A 107 -21.77 2.12 4.59
N ASP A 108 -21.84 2.29 3.27
CA ASP A 108 -20.69 2.08 2.37
C ASP A 108 -19.45 2.91 2.76
N SER A 109 -19.61 3.92 3.64
CA SER A 109 -18.54 4.74 4.21
C SER A 109 -17.67 4.05 5.27
N ASP A 110 -18.00 2.84 5.73
CA ASP A 110 -17.19 2.07 6.68
C ASP A 110 -16.23 1.07 5.98
N LYS A 111 -16.02 1.20 4.67
CA LYS A 111 -15.07 0.38 3.90
C LYS A 111 -13.66 0.97 3.98
N TRP A 112 -12.82 0.39 4.83
CA TRP A 112 -11.40 0.79 4.88
C TRP A 112 -10.55 0.15 3.77
N TRP A 113 -10.81 -1.12 3.45
CA TRP A 113 -10.13 -1.77 2.35
C TRP A 113 -10.81 -1.36 1.03
N TYR A 114 -10.10 -0.63 0.18
CA TYR A 114 -10.58 -0.24 -1.14
C TYR A 114 -9.42 -0.16 -2.13
N GLY A 115 -9.31 -1.14 -3.02
CA GLY A 115 -8.32 -1.09 -4.11
C GLY A 115 -8.67 0.01 -5.13
N LYS A 116 -7.66 0.71 -5.63
CA LYS A 116 -7.81 1.84 -6.58
C LYS A 116 -6.88 1.72 -7.77
N TRP A 117 -7.41 2.00 -8.95
CA TRP A 117 -6.60 2.13 -10.17
C TRP A 117 -5.55 3.25 -10.08
N SER A 118 -5.86 4.33 -9.35
CA SER A 118 -4.89 5.40 -9.06
C SER A 118 -3.66 4.89 -8.32
N ASP A 119 -3.81 3.88 -7.47
CA ASP A 119 -2.73 3.40 -6.62
C ASP A 119 -1.81 2.48 -7.41
N ILE A 120 -2.34 1.72 -8.39
CA ILE A 120 -1.52 1.03 -9.42
C ILE A 120 -0.69 2.04 -10.22
N PHE A 121 -1.28 3.18 -10.59
CA PHE A 121 -0.55 4.25 -11.27
C PHE A 121 0.54 4.84 -10.36
N MET A 122 0.25 5.11 -9.08
CA MET A 122 1.23 5.61 -8.11
C MET A 122 2.36 4.62 -7.86
N ASN A 123 2.07 3.32 -7.81
CA ASN A 123 3.08 2.26 -7.73
C ASN A 123 4.07 2.36 -8.90
N SER A 124 3.53 2.51 -10.12
CA SER A 124 4.32 2.59 -11.34
C SER A 124 5.16 3.88 -11.37
N LEU A 125 4.52 5.02 -11.11
CA LEU A 125 5.17 6.34 -11.09
C LEU A 125 6.27 6.42 -10.02
N GLY A 126 5.96 5.97 -8.80
CA GLY A 126 6.90 5.94 -7.69
C GLY A 126 8.14 5.13 -8.06
N TYR A 127 7.95 3.90 -8.53
CA TYR A 127 9.05 3.04 -8.93
C TYR A 127 9.94 3.70 -9.99
N LEU A 128 9.35 4.26 -11.05
CA LEU A 128 10.11 4.91 -12.12
C LEU A 128 10.93 6.09 -11.61
N ILE A 129 10.36 6.91 -10.70
CA ILE A 129 11.11 8.00 -10.04
C ILE A 129 12.30 7.43 -9.25
N GLY A 130 12.07 6.41 -8.43
CA GLY A 130 13.13 5.78 -7.63
C GLY A 130 14.24 5.18 -8.48
N GLN A 131 13.86 4.46 -9.54
CA GLN A 131 14.77 3.89 -10.53
C GLN A 131 15.59 4.98 -11.21
N TYR A 132 14.94 6.07 -11.64
CA TYR A 132 15.61 7.20 -12.26
C TYR A 132 16.60 7.88 -11.31
N ILE A 133 16.26 8.08 -10.04
CA ILE A 133 17.19 8.63 -9.04
C ILE A 133 18.42 7.72 -8.90
N LYS A 134 18.23 6.40 -8.87
CA LYS A 134 19.33 5.44 -8.68
C LYS A 134 20.23 5.29 -9.91
N VAL A 135 19.63 5.15 -11.08
CA VAL A 135 20.32 4.81 -12.34
C VAL A 135 20.75 6.06 -13.09
N GLY A 136 19.93 7.11 -13.05
CA GLY A 136 20.13 8.35 -13.78
C GLY A 136 21.26 9.25 -13.27
N LYS A 137 22.06 8.81 -12.28
CA LYS A 137 23.12 9.61 -11.63
C LYS A 137 22.64 11.04 -11.35
N ILE A 138 21.70 11.22 -10.42
CA ILE A 138 21.57 12.52 -9.79
C ILE A 138 22.79 12.69 -8.88
N ILE A 139 23.82 13.37 -9.40
CA ILE A 139 24.87 13.96 -8.58
C ILE A 139 24.19 15.12 -7.86
N ILE A 140 23.74 14.87 -6.63
CA ILE A 140 23.36 15.95 -5.73
C ILE A 140 24.67 16.62 -5.35
N PHE A 141 24.94 17.78 -5.94
CA PHE A 141 26.02 18.68 -5.56
C PHE A 141 25.71 19.34 -4.22
#